data_AF-A0A813X058-F1
#
_entry.id   AF-A0A813X058-F1
#
_cell.length_a   1.000
_cell.length_b   1.000
_cell.length_c   1.000
_cell.angle_alpha   90.00
_cell.angle_beta   90.00
_cell.angle_gamma   90.00
#
_symmetry.space_group_name_H-M   'P 1'
#
loop_
_entity.id
_entity.type
_entity.pdbx_description
1 polymer ?
#
loop_
_entity_poly.entity_id
_entity_poly.type
_entity_poly.pdbx_seq_one_letter_code
_entity_poly.pdbx_strand_id
1 'polypeptide(L)'
;MLIKGSLLLVFIIILLNNMKIECGIIQCYSCSDCGDSILTNENIIQTTKDEDQCIKTIIKTGINSEGQKTINRGASSQCRPYSSELISIDCCQSDFCNK
;
A
#
# COMPACT_ATOMS: atom_id res chain seq x y z
N MET A 1 -35.52 -23.40 -9.82
CA MET A 1 -35.22 -23.40 -8.37
C MET A 1 -33.71 -23.22 -8.18
N LEU A 2 -33.18 -21.99 -8.28
CA LEU A 2 -31.73 -21.72 -8.34
C LEU A 2 -31.28 -20.49 -7.51
N ILE A 3 -32.13 -19.96 -6.63
CA ILE A 3 -31.89 -18.63 -6.01
C ILE A 3 -31.26 -18.74 -4.61
N LYS A 4 -31.34 -19.90 -3.93
CA LYS A 4 -30.83 -20.06 -2.55
C LYS A 4 -29.31 -20.09 -2.41
N GLY A 5 -28.59 -20.59 -3.42
CA GLY A 5 -27.11 -20.65 -3.39
C GLY A 5 -26.44 -19.29 -3.58
N SER A 6 -27.03 -18.40 -4.41
CA SER A 6 -26.47 -17.07 -4.67
C SER A 6 -26.60 -16.11 -3.48
N LEU A 7 -27.70 -16.19 -2.73
CA LEU A 7 -27.92 -15.28 -1.59
C LEU A 7 -26.93 -15.55 -0.44
N LEU A 8 -26.63 -16.83 -0.19
CA LEU A 8 -25.65 -17.24 0.82
C LEU A 8 -24.24 -16.75 0.45
N LEU A 9 -23.87 -16.85 -0.82
CA LEU A 9 -22.57 -16.42 -1.33
C LEU A 9 -22.39 -14.89 -1.20
N VAL A 10 -23.45 -14.13 -1.53
CA VAL A 10 -23.47 -12.66 -1.32
C VAL A 10 -23.32 -12.32 0.15
N PHE A 11 -24.01 -13.03 1.05
CA PHE A 11 -23.94 -12.78 2.49
C PHE A 11 -22.53 -13.05 3.05
N ILE A 12 -21.87 -14.11 2.60
CA ILE A 12 -20.48 -14.42 2.97
C ILE A 12 -19.52 -13.34 2.49
N ILE A 13 -19.67 -12.83 1.26
CA ILE A 13 -18.85 -11.74 0.73
C ILE A 13 -19.02 -10.47 1.56
N ILE A 14 -20.25 -10.13 1.94
CA ILE A 14 -20.54 -8.96 2.79
C ILE A 14 -19.86 -9.10 4.15
N LEU A 15 -19.96 -10.27 4.79
CA LEU A 15 -19.31 -10.50 6.09
C LEU A 15 -17.78 -10.41 6.00
N LEU A 16 -17.17 -10.99 4.97
CA LEU A 16 -15.72 -10.92 4.75
C LEU A 16 -15.26 -9.47 4.52
N ASN A 17 -16.01 -8.69 3.76
CA ASN A 17 -15.70 -7.27 3.53
C ASN A 17 -15.86 -6.44 4.81
N ASN A 18 -16.91 -6.68 5.59
CA ASN A 18 -17.10 -5.99 6.87
C ASN A 18 -15.97 -6.31 7.86
N MET A 19 -15.52 -7.57 7.93
CA MET A 19 -14.35 -7.91 8.74
C MET A 19 -13.06 -7.26 8.24
N LYS A 20 -12.87 -7.10 6.92
CA LYS A 20 -11.73 -6.37 6.35
C LYS A 20 -11.73 -4.91 6.82
N ILE A 21 -12.90 -4.27 6.82
CA ILE A 21 -13.10 -2.89 7.27
C ILE A 21 -12.87 -2.77 8.78
N GLU A 22 -13.42 -3.67 9.59
CA GLU A 22 -13.21 -3.67 11.04
C GLU A 22 -11.77 -3.97 11.46
N CYS A 23 -11.04 -4.80 10.70
CA CYS A 23 -9.66 -5.15 10.99
C CYS A 23 -8.62 -4.16 10.45
N GLY A 24 -9.04 -3.16 9.66
CA GLY A 24 -8.11 -2.18 9.05
C GLY A 24 -7.14 -2.80 8.03
N ILE A 25 -7.50 -3.94 7.44
CA ILE A 25 -6.65 -4.61 6.45
C ILE A 25 -6.77 -3.87 5.11
N ILE A 26 -5.67 -3.33 4.61
CA ILE A 26 -5.59 -2.62 3.33
C ILE A 26 -4.58 -3.30 2.39
N GLN A 27 -4.60 -2.95 1.12
CA GLN A 27 -3.65 -3.42 0.11
C GLN A 27 -2.64 -2.32 -0.20
N CYS A 28 -1.35 -2.67 -0.22
CA CYS A 28 -0.28 -1.73 -0.54
C CYS A 28 0.55 -2.24 -1.71
N TYR A 29 1.14 -1.31 -2.46
CA TYR A 29 2.25 -1.64 -3.34
C TYR A 29 3.49 -1.92 -2.48
N SER A 30 4.29 -2.91 -2.88
CA SER A 30 5.53 -3.30 -2.24
C SER A 30 6.62 -3.44 -3.28
N CYS A 31 7.71 -2.72 -3.08
CA CYS A 31 8.90 -2.81 -3.92
C CYS A 31 10.11 -2.22 -3.20
N SER A 32 11.28 -2.82 -3.49
CA SER A 32 12.58 -2.24 -3.16
C SER A 32 13.17 -1.67 -4.44
N ASP A 33 13.51 -0.38 -4.42
CA ASP A 33 14.14 0.34 -5.53
C ASP A 33 13.40 0.19 -6.88
N CYS A 34 12.09 0.43 -6.88
CA CYS A 34 11.23 0.33 -8.06
C CYS A 34 11.39 1.49 -9.07
N GLY A 35 12.20 2.51 -8.72
CA GLY A 35 12.34 3.74 -9.52
C GLY A 35 11.02 4.52 -9.65
N ASP A 36 10.95 5.46 -10.62
CA ASP A 36 9.73 6.23 -10.92
C ASP A 36 8.71 5.46 -11.78
N SER A 37 9.09 4.31 -12.36
CA SER A 37 8.23 3.52 -13.23
C SER A 37 7.39 2.53 -12.44
N ILE A 38 6.07 2.75 -12.42
CA ILE A 38 5.05 1.88 -11.83
C ILE A 38 5.06 0.44 -12.39
N LEU A 39 5.71 0.22 -13.55
CA LEU A 39 5.46 -0.97 -14.37
C LEU A 39 6.40 -2.16 -14.12
N THR A 40 7.52 -1.98 -13.42
CA THR A 40 8.62 -2.95 -13.57
C THR A 40 8.92 -3.86 -12.39
N ASN A 41 8.51 -3.57 -11.14
CA ASN A 41 8.85 -4.42 -9.99
C ASN A 41 7.91 -4.31 -8.76
N GLU A 42 6.64 -3.92 -8.95
CA GLU A 42 5.71 -3.74 -7.82
C GLU A 42 4.93 -5.03 -7.51
N ASN A 43 5.09 -5.57 -6.31
CA ASN A 43 4.23 -6.60 -5.76
C ASN A 43 3.04 -5.97 -5.02
N ILE A 44 1.90 -6.67 -4.96
CA ILE A 44 0.78 -6.27 -4.11
C ILE A 44 0.85 -7.08 -2.82
N ILE A 45 0.86 -6.40 -1.68
CA ILE A 45 0.78 -7.03 -0.37
C ILE A 45 -0.53 -6.64 0.31
N GLN A 46 -1.10 -7.58 1.07
CA GLN A 46 -2.14 -7.27 2.05
C GLN A 46 -1.46 -6.97 3.38
N THR A 47 -1.92 -5.93 4.05
CA THR A 47 -1.45 -5.61 5.38
C THR A 47 -1.90 -6.65 6.39
N THR A 48 -1.14 -6.78 7.47
CA THR A 48 -1.59 -7.51 8.64
C THR A 48 -2.34 -6.56 9.58
N LYS A 49 -3.00 -7.11 10.61
CA LYS A 49 -3.63 -6.32 11.67
C LYS A 49 -2.63 -5.37 12.36
N ASP A 50 -1.34 -5.72 12.30
CA ASP A 50 -0.24 -4.97 12.90
C ASP A 50 0.47 -4.04 11.91
N GLU A 51 -0.06 -3.83 10.69
CA GLU A 51 0.53 -2.96 9.65
C GLU A 51 -0.56 -2.16 8.91
N ASP A 52 -1.33 -1.32 9.59
CA ASP A 52 -2.53 -0.67 9.04
C ASP A 52 -2.28 0.51 8.08
N GLN A 53 -1.05 0.75 7.64
CA GLN A 53 -0.71 1.88 6.75
C GLN A 53 0.22 1.45 5.61
N CYS A 54 0.00 2.02 4.43
CA CYS A 54 0.96 1.94 3.33
C CYS A 54 2.00 3.05 3.47
N ILE A 55 3.25 2.71 3.14
CA ILE A 55 4.41 3.62 3.16
C ILE A 55 4.98 3.77 1.75
N LYS A 56 5.39 5.00 1.42
CA LYS A 56 6.20 5.34 0.25
C LYS A 56 7.41 6.16 0.69
N THR A 57 8.60 5.63 0.47
CA THR A 57 9.86 6.31 0.77
C THR A 57 10.56 6.67 -0.53
N ILE A 58 10.88 7.95 -0.68
CA ILE A 58 11.63 8.51 -1.79
C ILE A 58 12.97 8.97 -1.24
N ILE A 59 14.06 8.44 -1.78
CA ILE A 59 15.43 8.86 -1.46
C ILE A 59 16.03 9.45 -2.74
N LYS A 60 16.49 10.69 -2.67
CA LYS A 60 17.18 11.38 -3.76
C LYS A 60 18.68 11.37 -3.48
N THR A 61 19.44 10.70 -4.33
CA THR A 61 20.91 10.69 -4.29
C THR A 61 21.42 11.52 -5.47
N GLY A 62 21.80 12.78 -5.21
CA GLY A 62 22.37 13.69 -6.22
C GLY A 62 22.15 15.17 -5.86
N ILE A 63 23.11 16.03 -6.19
CA ILE A 63 23.14 17.47 -5.83
C ILE A 63 22.64 18.35 -7.01
N ASN A 64 22.08 17.73 -8.04
CA ASN A 64 21.82 18.33 -9.36
C ASN A 64 20.57 17.71 -10.01
N SER A 65 20.03 18.37 -11.03
CA SER A 65 18.73 18.11 -11.68
C SER A 65 18.57 16.74 -12.38
N GLU A 66 19.60 15.89 -12.34
CA GLU A 66 19.62 14.49 -12.84
C GLU A 66 19.73 13.46 -11.71
N GLY A 67 19.57 13.87 -10.45
CA GLY A 67 19.76 13.03 -9.28
C GLY A 67 19.00 11.71 -9.34
N GLN A 68 19.68 10.61 -9.04
CA GLN A 68 19.09 9.27 -9.00
C GLN A 68 18.08 9.22 -7.86
N LYS A 69 16.87 8.75 -8.16
CA LYS A 69 15.77 8.64 -7.19
C LYS A 69 15.46 7.17 -6.95
N THR A 70 15.62 6.74 -5.71
CA THR A 70 15.19 5.42 -5.24
C THR A 70 13.82 5.56 -4.60
N ILE A 71 12.89 4.71 -5.02
CA ILE A 71 11.55 4.61 -4.44
C ILE A 71 11.40 3.25 -3.81
N ASN A 72 10.97 3.23 -2.55
CA ASN A 72 10.59 2.04 -1.82
C ASN A 72 9.13 2.15 -1.40
N ARG A 73 8.40 1.04 -1.47
CA ARG A 73 7.00 0.97 -1.07
C ARG A 73 6.78 -0.26 -0.20
N GLY A 74 5.82 -0.17 0.72
CA GLY A 74 5.45 -1.30 1.56
C GLY A 74 4.31 -0.97 2.51
N ALA A 75 4.23 -1.74 3.60
CA ALA A 75 3.30 -1.55 4.69
C ALA A 75 4.06 -1.29 6.00
N SER A 76 3.46 -0.54 6.92
CA SER A 76 4.00 -0.27 8.26
C SER A 76 2.91 0.23 9.20
N SER A 77 2.89 -0.21 10.45
CA SER A 77 2.06 0.37 11.53
C SER A 77 2.69 1.57 12.24
N GLN A 78 3.96 1.85 11.96
CA GLN A 78 4.72 2.91 12.62
C GLN A 78 5.12 4.02 11.64
N CYS A 79 4.40 4.13 10.52
CA CYS A 79 4.73 5.12 9.51
C CYS A 79 4.58 6.53 10.07
N ARG A 80 5.62 7.34 9.91
CA ARG A 80 5.63 8.75 10.29
C ARG A 80 5.96 9.59 9.07
N PRO A 81 5.06 10.47 8.63
CA PRO A 81 5.33 11.36 7.51
C PRO A 81 6.56 12.20 7.79
N TYR A 82 7.44 12.31 6.80
CA TYR A 82 8.67 13.09 6.89
C TYR A 82 9.03 13.64 5.52
N SER A 83 9.54 14.86 5.45
CA SER A 83 9.98 15.45 4.18
C SER A 83 11.19 16.34 4.39
N SER A 84 12.16 16.19 3.50
CA SER A 84 13.39 16.95 3.41
C SER A 84 13.83 17.02 1.95
N GLU A 85 14.92 17.74 1.66
CA GLU A 85 15.44 17.83 0.29
C GLU A 85 15.82 16.46 -0.28
N LEU A 86 16.35 15.56 0.56
CA LEU A 86 16.89 14.26 0.16
C LEU A 86 15.92 13.09 0.38
N ILE A 87 15.04 13.18 1.37
CA ILE A 87 14.17 12.05 1.78
C ILE A 87 12.73 12.54 1.95
N SER A 88 11.77 11.81 1.37
CA SER A 88 10.33 11.95 1.63
C SER A 88 9.75 10.61 2.05
N ILE A 89 8.92 10.61 3.08
CA ILE A 89 8.17 9.47 3.58
C ILE A 89 6.70 9.87 3.62
N ASP A 90 5.87 9.20 2.81
CA ASP A 90 4.43 9.37 2.79
C ASP A 90 3.75 8.15 3.41
N CYS A 91 2.73 8.40 4.24
CA CYS A 91 1.96 7.39 4.95
C CYS A 91 0.47 7.56 4.60
N CYS A 92 -0.23 6.46 4.34
CA CYS A 92 -1.64 6.51 3.99
C CYS A 92 -2.38 5.21 4.36
N GLN A 93 -3.70 5.30 4.58
CA GLN A 93 -4.54 4.21 5.08
C GLN A 93 -5.66 3.84 4.11
N SER A 94 -5.34 3.71 2.82
CA SER A 94 -6.31 3.33 1.79
C SER A 94 -5.70 2.34 0.81
N ASP A 95 -6.53 1.48 0.22
CA ASP A 95 -6.06 0.51 -0.76
C ASP A 95 -5.27 1.23 -1.88
N PHE A 96 -4.04 0.77 -2.13
CA PHE A 96 -3.14 1.22 -3.19
C PHE A 96 -2.72 2.70 -3.12
N CYS A 97 -2.84 3.33 -1.94
CA CYS A 97 -2.59 4.76 -1.78
C CYS A 97 -1.11 5.16 -1.90
N ASN A 98 -0.17 4.21 -1.77
CA ASN A 98 1.27 4.47 -1.88
C ASN A 98 1.80 4.37 -3.32
N LYS A 99 0.96 4.68 -4.31
CA LYS A 99 1.32 4.70 -5.73
C LYS A 99 2.28 5.84 -6.08
#